data_AF-A0AA44DG59-F1
#
_entry.id   AF-A0AA44DG59-F1
#
_cell.length_a   1.000
_cell.length_b   1.000
_cell.length_c   1.000
_cell.angle_alpha   90.00
_cell.angle_beta   90.00
_cell.angle_gamma   90.00
#
_symmetry.space_group_name_H-M   'P 1'
#
loop_
_entity.id
_entity.type
_entity.pdbx_description
1 polymer ?
#
loop_
_entity_poly.entity_id
_entity_poly.type
_entity_poly.pdbx_seq_one_letter_code
_entity_poly.pdbx_strand_id
1 'polypeptide(L)'
;MTNRARFLFLSLVVPLAAVIAVLLVRVMSYPAFGMGAVLLFLLLGLAVAVGNRFGGGAPERSAPPGRGGTGCLVLVLLVVALAIVLPLDRPWNAPWWPGRQESGSLPDPCAVGLPTASALVPAGSAEAQTDGDGPHGPTAECTWKDPEGPLLRLAYELVEWEGSFGGTATDSAREAFANHLTIGTPAPLPGVGDEALRVGSRSFLELRSRKANVIVRVTFFGVRDDAARDAALERLLRTAVDRVRTG
;
A
#
# COMPACT_ATOMS: atom_id res chain seq x y z
N MET A 1 25.92 -44.80 -27.93
CA MET A 1 25.78 -44.15 -26.61
C MET A 1 25.04 -42.81 -26.73
N THR A 2 23.82 -42.81 -27.27
CA THR A 2 23.14 -41.57 -27.72
C THR A 2 21.78 -41.30 -27.04
N ASN A 3 21.28 -42.24 -26.24
CA ASN A 3 19.96 -42.14 -25.60
C ASN A 3 19.94 -41.48 -24.21
N ARG A 4 21.08 -41.43 -23.49
CA ARG A 4 21.12 -40.87 -22.12
C ARG A 4 20.98 -39.34 -22.07
N ALA A 5 21.46 -38.62 -23.09
CA ALA A 5 21.38 -37.17 -23.14
C ALA A 5 19.97 -36.64 -23.46
N ARG A 6 19.19 -37.37 -24.29
CA ARG A 6 17.78 -37.02 -24.56
C ARG A 6 16.88 -37.19 -23.33
N PHE A 7 17.15 -38.20 -22.51
CA PHE A 7 16.37 -38.46 -21.29
C PHE A 7 16.55 -37.38 -20.22
N LEU A 8 17.77 -36.88 -20.01
CA LEU A 8 18.04 -35.81 -19.05
C LEU A 8 17.40 -34.47 -19.47
N PHE A 9 17.32 -34.19 -20.77
CA PHE A 9 16.68 -32.98 -21.28
C PHE A 9 15.15 -33.02 -21.08
N LEU A 10 14.51 -34.16 -21.35
CA LEU A 10 13.06 -34.33 -21.13
C LEU A 10 12.68 -34.33 -19.65
N SER A 11 13.50 -34.89 -18.76
CA SER A 11 13.21 -34.91 -17.31
C SER A 11 13.27 -33.54 -16.64
N LEU A 12 13.99 -32.56 -17.20
CA LEU A 12 14.09 -31.20 -16.64
C LEU A 12 13.08 -30.22 -17.26
N VAL A 13 12.73 -30.39 -18.53
CA VAL A 13 11.83 -29.47 -19.25
C VAL A 13 10.36 -29.66 -18.85
N VAL A 14 9.94 -30.89 -18.60
CA VAL A 14 8.55 -31.20 -18.21
C VAL A 14 8.14 -30.59 -16.86
N PRO A 15 8.92 -30.72 -15.76
CA PRO A 15 8.54 -30.09 -14.49
C PRO A 15 8.61 -28.56 -14.56
N LEU A 16 9.53 -27.99 -15.35
CA LEU A 16 9.60 -26.54 -15.55
C LEU A 16 8.34 -26.02 -16.27
N ALA A 17 7.88 -26.72 -17.31
CA ALA A 17 6.65 -26.36 -18.02
C ALA A 17 5.41 -26.44 -17.12
N ALA A 18 5.35 -27.42 -16.21
CA ALA A 18 4.26 -27.54 -15.24
C ALA A 18 4.26 -26.41 -14.20
N VAL A 19 5.43 -26.04 -13.67
CA VAL A 19 5.56 -24.90 -12.73
C VAL A 19 5.17 -23.59 -13.41
N ILE A 20 5.59 -23.39 -14.66
CA ILE A 20 5.22 -22.24 -15.48
C ILE A 20 3.70 -22.19 -15.72
N ALA A 21 3.06 -23.33 -16.03
CA ALA A 21 1.62 -23.41 -16.22
C ALA A 21 0.82 -23.07 -14.94
N VAL A 22 1.29 -23.51 -13.78
CA VAL A 22 0.66 -23.17 -12.49
C VAL A 22 0.82 -21.68 -12.15
N LEU A 23 1.99 -21.10 -12.43
CA LEU A 23 2.21 -19.66 -12.29
C LEU A 23 1.32 -18.85 -13.25
N LEU A 24 1.12 -19.34 -14.48
CA LEU A 24 0.22 -18.73 -15.48
C LEU A 24 -1.23 -18.65 -15.01
N VAL A 25 -1.77 -19.73 -14.44
CA VAL A 25 -3.15 -19.75 -13.94
C VAL A 25 -3.34 -18.76 -12.81
N ARG A 26 -2.34 -18.62 -11.92
CA ARG A 26 -2.40 -17.60 -10.85
C ARG A 26 -2.25 -16.18 -11.36
N VAL A 27 -1.38 -15.93 -12.34
CA VAL A 27 -1.14 -14.58 -12.89
C VAL A 27 -2.30 -14.12 -13.78
N MET A 28 -2.94 -15.00 -14.54
CA MET A 28 -4.13 -14.68 -15.35
C MET A 28 -5.40 -14.41 -14.53
N SER A 29 -5.40 -14.74 -13.24
CA SER A 29 -6.51 -14.41 -12.34
C SER A 29 -6.54 -12.92 -11.94
N TYR A 30 -5.48 -12.15 -12.26
CA TYR A 30 -5.43 -10.71 -12.05
C TYR A 30 -5.53 -9.97 -13.40
N PRO A 31 -6.64 -9.25 -13.68
CA PRO A 31 -6.88 -8.62 -14.97
C PRO A 31 -5.83 -7.56 -15.35
N ALA A 32 -5.06 -7.04 -14.39
CA ALA A 32 -3.99 -6.07 -14.61
C ALA A 32 -2.63 -6.69 -15.04
N PHE A 33 -2.42 -8.01 -14.86
CA PHE A 33 -1.13 -8.67 -15.10
C PHE A 33 -0.99 -9.35 -16.48
N GLY A 34 -2.07 -9.39 -17.28
CA GLY A 34 -2.11 -10.17 -18.52
C GLY A 34 -1.08 -9.75 -19.56
N MET A 35 -0.78 -8.45 -19.68
CA MET A 35 0.08 -7.96 -20.76
C MET A 35 1.58 -8.19 -20.50
N GLY A 36 2.01 -8.04 -19.23
CA GLY A 36 3.41 -8.28 -18.83
C GLY A 36 3.80 -9.76 -18.91
N ALA A 37 2.90 -10.65 -18.50
CA ALA A 37 3.11 -12.08 -18.62
C ALA A 37 3.25 -12.50 -20.10
N VAL A 38 2.36 -12.03 -20.98
CA VAL A 38 2.40 -12.34 -22.42
C VAL A 38 3.72 -11.89 -23.05
N LEU A 39 4.22 -10.70 -22.71
CA LEU A 39 5.50 -10.19 -23.24
C LEU A 39 6.69 -11.06 -22.79
N LEU A 40 6.71 -11.45 -21.51
CA LEU A 40 7.72 -12.35 -20.95
C LEU A 40 7.73 -13.71 -21.66
N PHE A 41 6.55 -14.26 -21.94
CA PHE A 41 6.40 -15.54 -22.65
C PHE A 41 6.85 -15.46 -24.10
N LEU A 42 6.55 -14.35 -24.80
CA LEU A 42 7.05 -14.14 -26.16
C LEU A 42 8.58 -14.07 -26.19
N LEU A 43 9.20 -13.38 -25.22
CA LEU A 43 10.66 -13.29 -25.12
C LEU A 43 11.31 -14.65 -24.80
N LEU A 44 10.73 -15.43 -23.88
CA LEU A 44 11.17 -16.79 -23.56
C LEU A 44 11.02 -17.74 -24.77
N GLY A 45 9.88 -17.67 -25.47
CA GLY A 45 9.63 -18.46 -26.68
C GLY A 45 10.64 -18.13 -27.79
N LEU A 46 10.93 -16.86 -28.01
CA LEU A 46 11.91 -16.40 -28.99
C LEU A 46 13.32 -16.91 -28.65
N ALA A 47 13.72 -16.84 -27.38
CA ALA A 47 15.00 -17.33 -26.91
C ALA A 47 15.20 -18.84 -27.12
N VAL A 48 14.18 -19.64 -26.82
CA VAL A 48 14.19 -21.09 -27.07
C VAL A 48 14.27 -21.38 -28.57
N ALA A 49 13.51 -20.66 -29.40
CA ALA A 49 13.53 -20.80 -30.85
C ALA A 49 14.92 -20.48 -31.44
N VAL A 50 15.57 -19.41 -30.96
CA VAL A 50 16.92 -19.02 -31.38
C VAL A 50 17.95 -20.07 -30.93
N GLY A 51 17.91 -20.53 -29.69
CA GLY A 51 18.82 -21.55 -29.17
C GLY A 51 18.77 -22.87 -29.95
N ASN A 52 17.57 -23.31 -30.35
CA ASN A 52 17.39 -24.53 -31.14
C ASN A 52 17.91 -24.42 -32.58
N ARG A 53 17.92 -23.21 -33.16
CA ARG A 53 18.36 -23.01 -34.55
C ARG A 53 19.89 -23.11 -34.70
N PHE A 54 20.65 -22.87 -33.63
CA PHE A 54 22.12 -22.94 -33.64
C PHE A 54 22.69 -24.32 -33.28
N GLY A 55 21.86 -25.30 -32.90
CA GLY A 55 22.30 -26.64 -32.47
C GLY A 55 22.43 -27.71 -33.57
N GLY A 56 22.19 -27.38 -34.84
CA GLY A 56 21.99 -28.36 -35.92
C GLY A 56 23.14 -28.57 -36.92
N GLY A 57 24.37 -28.16 -36.61
CA GLY A 57 25.53 -28.37 -37.50
C GLY A 57 26.25 -29.70 -37.22
N ALA A 58 26.38 -30.55 -38.24
CA ALA A 58 27.07 -31.83 -38.18
C ALA A 58 28.58 -31.70 -37.84
N PRO A 59 29.21 -32.71 -37.24
CA PRO A 59 30.53 -32.58 -36.62
C PRO A 59 31.67 -32.86 -37.61
N GLU A 60 32.55 -31.87 -37.83
CA GLU A 60 33.89 -32.12 -38.37
C GLU A 60 34.96 -31.58 -37.41
N ARG A 61 35.50 -32.54 -36.63
CA ARG A 61 36.76 -32.64 -35.88
C ARG A 61 37.38 -31.42 -35.16
N SER A 62 37.58 -31.66 -33.86
CA SER A 62 38.67 -31.19 -32.97
C SER A 62 38.74 -29.72 -32.57
N ALA A 63 37.78 -29.29 -31.76
CA ALA A 63 38.01 -28.23 -30.77
C ALA A 63 37.31 -28.61 -29.45
N PRO A 64 37.90 -28.33 -28.28
CA PRO A 64 37.29 -28.66 -26.99
C PRO A 64 35.94 -27.95 -26.83
N PRO A 65 34.90 -28.64 -26.33
CA PRO A 65 33.56 -28.08 -26.25
C PRO A 65 33.52 -26.98 -25.17
N GLY A 66 33.61 -25.73 -25.61
CA GLY A 66 33.37 -24.56 -24.78
C GLY A 66 31.92 -24.54 -24.29
N ARG A 67 31.67 -25.13 -23.11
CA ARG A 67 30.37 -25.20 -22.42
C ARG A 67 29.84 -23.85 -21.88
N GLY A 68 30.30 -22.72 -22.39
CA GLY A 68 30.06 -21.39 -21.79
C GLY A 68 28.86 -20.59 -22.30
N GLY A 69 28.24 -20.96 -23.43
CA GLY A 69 27.31 -20.06 -24.14
C GLY A 69 25.88 -19.99 -23.60
N THR A 70 25.30 -21.13 -23.20
CA THR A 70 23.85 -21.22 -22.95
C THR A 70 23.44 -20.59 -21.61
N GLY A 71 24.31 -20.64 -20.59
CA GLY A 71 24.03 -20.04 -19.28
C GLY A 71 23.96 -18.51 -19.34
N CYS A 72 24.75 -17.88 -20.21
CA CYS A 72 24.77 -16.42 -20.35
C CYS A 72 23.45 -15.89 -20.94
N LEU A 73 22.90 -16.56 -21.96
CA LEU A 73 21.65 -16.14 -22.61
C LEU A 73 20.45 -16.22 -21.66
N VAL A 74 20.34 -17.27 -20.85
CA VAL A 74 19.25 -17.42 -19.87
C VAL A 74 19.34 -16.32 -18.80
N LEU A 75 20.56 -16.00 -18.33
CA LEU A 75 20.76 -14.97 -17.32
C LEU A 75 20.43 -13.57 -17.87
N VAL A 76 20.81 -13.28 -19.12
CA VAL A 76 20.44 -12.02 -19.80
C VAL A 76 18.92 -11.91 -19.93
N LEU A 77 18.21 -12.96 -20.33
CA LEU A 77 16.76 -12.94 -20.46
C LEU A 77 16.06 -12.75 -19.11
N LEU A 78 16.60 -13.37 -18.04
CA LEU A 78 16.11 -13.16 -16.67
C LEU A 78 16.30 -11.71 -16.24
N VAL A 79 17.46 -11.12 -16.49
CA VAL A 79 17.74 -9.71 -16.16
C VAL A 79 16.83 -8.78 -16.96
N VAL A 80 16.61 -9.03 -18.25
CA VAL A 80 15.70 -8.25 -19.10
C VAL A 80 14.26 -8.39 -18.62
N ALA A 81 13.83 -9.61 -18.27
CA ALA A 81 12.51 -9.86 -17.69
C ALA A 81 12.30 -9.09 -16.39
N LEU A 82 13.25 -9.18 -15.46
CA LEU A 82 13.25 -8.43 -14.20
C LEU A 82 13.23 -6.92 -14.46
N ALA A 83 14.02 -6.43 -15.41
CA ALA A 83 14.08 -5.02 -15.78
C ALA A 83 12.79 -4.50 -16.43
N ILE A 84 12.00 -5.35 -17.09
CA ILE A 84 10.70 -4.98 -17.68
C ILE A 84 9.58 -5.07 -16.64
N VAL A 85 9.60 -6.07 -15.76
CA VAL A 85 8.51 -6.32 -14.80
C VAL A 85 8.62 -5.46 -13.54
N LEU A 86 9.81 -5.28 -12.97
CA LEU A 86 10.00 -4.49 -11.74
C LEU A 86 9.50 -3.04 -11.83
N PRO A 87 9.67 -2.30 -12.95
CA PRO A 87 9.16 -0.93 -13.05
C PRO A 87 7.65 -0.81 -13.17
N LEU A 88 6.96 -1.91 -13.49
CA LEU A 88 5.50 -1.89 -13.55
C LEU A 88 4.93 -1.77 -12.15
N ASP A 89 5.39 -2.59 -11.21
CA ASP A 89 4.89 -2.57 -9.84
C ASP A 89 5.53 -1.52 -8.95
N ARG A 90 6.62 -0.86 -9.39
CA ARG A 90 7.31 0.20 -8.61
C ARG A 90 7.38 -0.12 -7.11
N PRO A 91 7.90 -1.29 -6.69
CA PRO A 91 7.86 -1.74 -5.31
C PRO A 91 8.54 -0.76 -4.34
N TRP A 92 9.41 0.11 -4.85
CA TRP A 92 10.00 1.21 -4.11
C TRP A 92 9.02 2.30 -3.65
N ASN A 93 7.76 2.25 -4.08
CA ASN A 93 6.68 3.10 -3.62
C ASN A 93 5.88 2.46 -2.47
N ALA A 94 6.10 1.18 -2.17
CA ALA A 94 5.35 0.48 -1.14
C ALA A 94 5.83 0.85 0.29
N PRO A 95 4.96 0.87 1.31
CA PRO A 95 5.31 1.30 2.67
C PRO A 95 6.41 0.47 3.34
N TRP A 96 6.59 -0.78 2.92
CA TRP A 96 7.62 -1.69 3.43
C TRP A 96 8.99 -1.49 2.77
N TRP A 97 9.10 -0.64 1.74
CA TRP A 97 10.37 -0.43 1.06
C TRP A 97 11.31 0.44 1.91
N PRO A 98 12.62 0.13 1.96
CA PRO A 98 13.58 0.92 2.73
C PRO A 98 13.59 2.41 2.36
N GLY A 99 13.56 3.28 3.39
CA GLY A 99 13.59 4.74 3.23
C GLY A 99 12.22 5.41 3.03
N ARG A 100 11.13 4.65 3.08
CA ARG A 100 9.77 5.18 3.06
C ARG A 100 9.34 5.59 4.47
N GLN A 101 8.99 6.87 4.63
CA GLN A 101 8.43 7.40 5.88
C GLN A 101 6.91 7.26 5.91
N GLU A 102 6.43 6.03 5.79
CA GLU A 102 5.01 5.71 5.82
C GLU A 102 4.68 4.89 7.07
N SER A 103 3.43 5.01 7.54
CA SER A 103 2.93 4.20 8.63
C SER A 103 2.49 2.84 8.11
N GLY A 104 2.83 1.79 8.84
CA GLY A 104 2.33 0.43 8.62
C GLY A 104 1.25 -0.01 9.61
N SER A 105 0.85 0.85 10.56
CA SER A 105 -0.13 0.50 11.60
C SER A 105 -0.83 1.73 12.17
N LEU A 106 -2.05 1.56 12.67
CA LEU A 106 -2.81 2.64 13.31
C LEU A 106 -2.66 2.63 14.85
N PRO A 107 -2.57 3.80 15.51
CA PRO A 107 -2.66 3.87 16.97
C PRO A 107 -4.06 3.49 17.48
N ASP A 108 -4.17 3.07 18.74
CA ASP A 108 -5.46 2.88 19.40
C ASP A 108 -6.15 4.24 19.67
N PRO A 109 -7.27 4.55 19.00
CA PRO A 109 -7.98 5.82 19.19
C PRO A 109 -8.58 5.95 20.59
N CYS A 110 -9.05 4.88 21.21
CA CYS A 110 -9.65 4.96 22.54
C CYS A 110 -8.60 5.33 23.59
N ALA A 111 -7.42 4.69 23.55
CA ALA A 111 -6.34 5.01 24.47
C ALA A 111 -5.83 6.45 24.31
N VAL A 112 -5.79 6.97 23.07
CA VAL A 112 -5.35 8.35 22.80
C VAL A 112 -6.39 9.38 23.23
N GLY A 113 -7.67 9.14 22.95
CA GLY A 113 -8.74 10.11 23.19
C GLY A 113 -9.29 10.13 24.62
N LEU A 114 -9.09 9.07 25.41
CA LEU A 114 -9.68 8.91 26.74
C LEU A 114 -9.47 10.12 27.67
N PRO A 115 -8.26 10.73 27.80
CA PRO A 115 -8.07 11.88 28.67
C PRO A 115 -8.95 13.08 28.28
N THR A 116 -9.02 13.40 26.99
CA THR A 116 -9.85 14.51 26.48
C THR A 116 -11.34 14.17 26.58
N ALA A 117 -11.71 12.93 26.28
CA ALA A 117 -13.08 12.46 26.36
C ALA A 117 -13.63 12.55 27.79
N SER A 118 -12.85 12.17 28.79
CA SER A 118 -13.25 12.25 30.20
C SER A 118 -13.60 13.67 30.66
N ALA A 119 -13.02 14.70 30.02
CA ALA A 119 -13.31 16.10 30.30
C ALA A 119 -14.48 16.64 29.46
N LEU A 120 -14.60 16.25 28.19
CA LEU A 120 -15.60 16.81 27.27
C LEU A 120 -16.93 16.05 27.24
N VAL A 121 -16.90 14.75 27.55
CA VAL A 121 -18.03 13.82 27.53
C VAL A 121 -18.00 12.93 28.79
N PRO A 122 -18.09 13.50 30.01
CA PRO A 122 -17.84 12.77 31.26
C PRO A 122 -18.84 11.64 31.54
N ALA A 123 -20.08 11.76 31.07
CA ALA A 123 -21.10 10.70 31.16
C ALA A 123 -21.09 9.75 29.95
N GLY A 124 -20.16 9.93 29.02
CA GLY A 124 -20.12 9.18 27.77
C GLY A 124 -19.53 7.78 27.93
N SER A 125 -20.16 6.80 27.29
CA SER A 125 -19.55 5.49 27.07
C SER A 125 -18.63 5.54 25.85
N ALA A 126 -17.48 4.88 25.93
CA ALA A 126 -16.60 4.67 24.80
C ALA A 126 -17.05 3.46 23.98
N GLU A 127 -17.11 3.60 22.67
CA GLU A 127 -17.36 2.54 21.71
C GLU A 127 -16.19 2.51 20.72
N ALA A 128 -15.44 1.41 20.73
CA ALA A 128 -14.33 1.17 19.81
C ALA A 128 -14.85 0.46 18.56
N GLN A 129 -14.40 0.92 17.40
CA GLN A 129 -14.60 0.21 16.13
C GLN A 129 -13.25 0.11 15.43
N THR A 130 -12.68 -1.09 15.43
CA THR A 130 -11.27 -1.30 15.07
C THR A 130 -11.06 -1.94 13.70
N ASP A 131 -12.13 -2.36 13.02
CA ASP A 131 -12.02 -3.24 11.84
C ASP A 131 -12.96 -2.83 10.70
N GLY A 132 -12.94 -1.55 10.33
CA GLY A 132 -13.62 -1.09 9.12
C GLY A 132 -12.64 -0.99 7.95
N ASP A 133 -12.97 -1.60 6.81
CA ASP A 133 -12.37 -1.21 5.52
C ASP A 133 -13.01 0.12 5.12
N GLY A 134 -12.28 1.21 5.38
CA GLY A 134 -12.63 2.53 4.86
C GLY A 134 -12.43 2.57 3.35
N PRO A 135 -12.84 3.68 2.70
CA PRO A 135 -12.71 3.82 1.25
C PRO A 135 -11.26 3.74 0.75
N HIS A 136 -10.27 4.00 1.61
CA HIS A 136 -8.85 4.01 1.24
C HIS A 136 -7.98 2.96 1.96
N GLY A 137 -8.57 2.15 2.85
CA GLY A 137 -7.83 1.15 3.63
C GLY A 137 -8.35 0.98 5.07
N PRO A 138 -7.54 0.35 5.95
CA PRO A 138 -7.92 0.09 7.33
C PRO A 138 -8.28 1.36 8.10
N THR A 139 -9.31 1.27 8.93
CA THR A 139 -9.74 2.35 9.81
C THR A 139 -9.81 1.88 11.26
N ALA A 140 -9.42 2.77 12.18
CA ALA A 140 -9.58 2.58 13.60
C ALA A 140 -10.24 3.82 14.20
N GLU A 141 -11.41 3.65 14.80
CA GLU A 141 -12.13 4.76 15.45
C GLU A 141 -12.57 4.44 16.87
N CYS A 142 -12.70 5.51 17.66
CA CYS A 142 -13.33 5.48 18.96
C CYS A 142 -14.33 6.63 19.06
N THR A 143 -15.53 6.31 19.52
CA THR A 143 -16.59 7.28 19.75
C THR A 143 -16.94 7.30 21.24
N TRP A 144 -16.96 8.48 21.85
CA TRP A 144 -17.52 8.73 23.17
C TRP A 144 -18.83 9.48 23.00
N LYS A 145 -19.91 8.89 23.48
CA LYS A 145 -21.25 9.45 23.32
C LYS A 145 -21.96 9.56 24.66
N ASP A 146 -22.37 10.76 25.00
CA ASP A 146 -23.38 11.01 26.03
C ASP A 146 -24.78 10.81 25.40
N PRO A 147 -25.67 9.98 25.98
CA PRO A 147 -26.99 9.68 25.40
C PRO A 147 -27.83 10.91 25.03
N GLU A 148 -27.72 11.99 25.80
CA GLU A 148 -28.49 13.23 25.61
C GLU A 148 -27.59 14.43 25.29
N GLY A 149 -26.28 14.18 25.13
CA GLY A 149 -25.26 15.21 25.23
C GLY A 149 -24.26 15.22 24.07
N PRO A 150 -23.02 15.62 24.35
CA PRO A 150 -22.01 15.72 23.31
C PRO A 150 -21.54 14.35 22.82
N LEU A 151 -21.05 14.34 21.58
CA LEU A 151 -20.38 13.20 20.97
C LEU A 151 -18.97 13.63 20.56
N LEU A 152 -17.96 12.86 20.96
CA LEU A 152 -16.58 13.00 20.50
C LEU A 152 -16.20 11.74 19.72
N ARG A 153 -15.59 11.91 18.55
CA ARG A 153 -15.02 10.82 17.76
C ARG A 153 -13.58 11.12 17.43
N LEU A 154 -12.71 10.14 17.59
CA LEU A 154 -11.35 10.13 17.04
C LEU A 154 -11.24 8.95 16.08
N ALA A 155 -10.88 9.23 14.84
CA ALA A 155 -10.69 8.21 13.81
C ALA A 155 -9.32 8.36 13.16
N TYR A 156 -8.69 7.22 12.90
CA TYR A 156 -7.53 7.07 12.03
C TYR A 156 -7.93 6.30 10.78
N GLU A 157 -7.42 6.75 9.64
CA GLU A 157 -7.58 6.08 8.36
C GLU A 157 -6.20 5.89 7.75
N LEU A 158 -5.82 4.63 7.53
CA LEU A 158 -4.57 4.27 6.88
C LEU A 158 -4.82 4.19 5.39
N VAL A 159 -4.18 5.07 4.62
CA VAL A 159 -4.22 5.02 3.17
C VAL A 159 -3.15 4.07 2.69
N GLU A 160 -3.58 3.02 2.00
CA GLU A 160 -2.69 2.00 1.47
C GLU A 160 -2.16 2.36 0.08
N TRP A 161 -1.12 1.65 -0.34
CA TRP A 161 -0.57 1.80 -1.67
C TRP A 161 -1.46 1.05 -2.69
N GLU A 162 -1.97 1.78 -3.68
CA GLU A 162 -2.90 1.26 -4.70
C GLU A 162 -2.22 0.46 -5.84
N GLY A 163 -0.93 0.16 -5.71
CA GLY A 163 -0.20 -0.64 -6.68
C GLY A 163 0.42 0.16 -7.84
N SER A 164 0.62 -0.56 -8.95
CA SER A 164 1.41 -0.21 -10.14
C SER A 164 0.98 1.08 -10.86
N PHE A 165 -0.31 1.41 -10.79
CA PHE A 165 -0.89 2.58 -11.47
C PHE A 165 -1.14 3.75 -10.53
N GLY A 166 -0.99 3.54 -9.21
CA GLY A 166 -1.17 4.55 -8.19
C GLY A 166 0.11 5.36 -7.92
N GLY A 167 -0.08 6.48 -7.22
CA GLY A 167 1.01 7.22 -6.57
C GLY A 167 1.59 6.44 -5.39
N THR A 168 2.41 7.10 -4.59
CA THR A 168 2.79 6.54 -3.28
C THR A 168 1.60 6.58 -2.32
N ALA A 169 1.60 5.77 -1.26
CA ALA A 169 0.52 5.83 -0.26
C ALA A 169 0.39 7.24 0.35
N THR A 170 1.52 7.95 0.51
CA THR A 170 1.53 9.35 0.94
C THR A 170 0.86 10.29 -0.06
N ASP A 171 1.05 10.08 -1.37
CA ASP A 171 0.40 10.89 -2.40
C ASP A 171 -1.10 10.61 -2.48
N SER A 172 -1.49 9.33 -2.44
CA SER A 172 -2.90 8.92 -2.32
C SER A 172 -3.54 9.52 -1.06
N ALA A 173 -2.83 9.54 0.06
CA ALA A 173 -3.33 10.16 1.29
C ALA A 173 -3.49 11.68 1.16
N ARG A 174 -2.57 12.35 0.47
CA ARG A 174 -2.69 13.80 0.17
C ARG A 174 -3.92 14.07 -0.69
N GLU A 175 -4.15 13.25 -1.71
CA GLU A 175 -5.32 13.36 -2.57
C GLU A 175 -6.62 13.07 -1.80
N ALA A 176 -6.68 11.99 -1.01
CA ALA A 176 -7.81 11.66 -0.14
C ALA A 176 -8.05 12.73 0.95
N PHE A 177 -6.99 13.42 1.39
CA PHE A 177 -7.10 14.56 2.29
C PHE A 177 -7.76 15.75 1.57
N ALA A 178 -7.29 16.10 0.36
CA ALA A 178 -7.80 17.22 -0.42
C ALA A 178 -9.23 17.01 -0.97
N ASN A 179 -9.57 15.79 -1.40
CA ASN A 179 -10.86 15.44 -2.01
C ASN A 179 -12.00 15.28 -1.00
N HIS A 180 -11.76 15.56 0.27
CA HIS A 180 -12.77 15.35 1.30
C HIS A 180 -13.85 16.43 1.25
N LEU A 181 -15.09 15.97 1.08
CA LEU A 181 -16.26 16.82 1.09
C LEU A 181 -16.62 17.18 2.54
N THR A 182 -16.29 18.39 2.96
CA THR A 182 -16.70 18.92 4.26
C THR A 182 -17.82 19.95 4.13
N ILE A 183 -18.78 19.91 5.05
CA ILE A 183 -19.82 20.92 5.18
C ILE A 183 -19.23 22.14 5.89
N GLY A 184 -18.95 23.21 5.13
CA GLY A 184 -18.44 24.48 5.66
C GLY A 184 -17.18 24.95 4.93
N THR A 185 -16.63 26.09 5.35
CA THR A 185 -15.39 26.63 4.80
C THR A 185 -14.20 26.11 5.62
N PRO A 186 -13.30 25.30 5.04
CA PRO A 186 -12.11 24.84 5.74
C PRO A 186 -11.16 26.00 6.02
N ALA A 187 -10.69 26.05 7.27
CA ALA A 187 -9.63 26.95 7.71
C ALA A 187 -8.36 26.13 8.02
N PRO A 188 -7.17 26.56 7.55
CA PRO A 188 -5.93 25.86 7.85
C PRO A 188 -5.60 25.89 9.35
N LEU A 189 -5.05 24.79 9.85
CA LEU A 189 -4.61 24.64 11.24
C LEU A 189 -3.09 24.40 11.28
N PRO A 190 -2.24 25.46 11.31
CA PRO A 190 -0.81 25.29 11.17
C PRO A 190 -0.16 24.55 12.36
N GLY A 191 0.93 23.84 12.07
CA GLY A 191 1.73 23.16 13.10
C GLY A 191 1.13 21.84 13.61
N VAL A 192 0.29 21.18 12.82
CA VAL A 192 -0.29 19.86 13.14
C VAL A 192 -0.14 18.94 11.94
N GLY A 193 0.70 17.90 12.06
CA GLY A 193 1.00 16.98 10.97
C GLY A 193 1.70 17.67 9.79
N ASP A 194 1.57 17.06 8.61
CA ASP A 194 2.04 17.63 7.34
C ASP A 194 1.07 18.70 6.83
N GLU A 195 -0.22 18.48 7.06
CA GLU A 195 -1.30 19.40 6.80
C GLU A 195 -2.44 19.16 7.78
N ALA A 196 -3.16 20.24 8.12
CA ALA A 196 -4.34 20.15 8.95
C ALA A 196 -5.32 21.27 8.63
N LEU A 197 -6.59 20.96 8.81
CA LEU A 197 -7.71 21.85 8.60
C LEU A 197 -8.72 21.72 9.73
N ARG A 198 -9.46 22.80 9.90
CA ARG A 198 -10.57 22.94 10.82
C ARG A 198 -11.80 23.30 10.00
N VAL A 199 -12.87 22.56 10.19
CA VAL A 199 -14.19 22.88 9.61
C VAL A 199 -15.22 22.74 10.70
N GLY A 200 -16.14 23.69 10.82
CA GLY A 200 -17.18 23.56 11.81
C GLY A 200 -18.11 24.76 11.91
N SER A 201 -19.06 24.61 12.83
CA SER A 201 -20.01 25.59 13.30
C SER A 201 -20.05 25.55 14.84
N ARG A 202 -21.05 26.17 15.46
CA ARG A 202 -21.21 26.17 16.93
C ARG A 202 -21.52 24.79 17.51
N SER A 203 -22.27 23.96 16.77
CA SER A 203 -22.74 22.64 17.25
C SER A 203 -21.92 21.47 16.72
N PHE A 204 -21.01 21.72 15.78
CA PHE A 204 -20.21 20.71 15.11
C PHE A 204 -18.81 21.23 14.85
N LEU A 205 -17.78 20.49 15.21
CA LEU A 205 -16.40 20.81 14.90
C LEU A 205 -15.67 19.57 14.42
N GLU A 206 -15.09 19.63 13.23
CA GLU A 206 -14.19 18.64 12.69
C GLU A 206 -12.79 19.25 12.56
N LEU A 207 -11.82 18.60 13.18
CA LEU A 207 -10.41 18.86 12.97
C LEU A 207 -9.83 17.65 12.24
N ARG A 208 -9.13 17.90 11.15
CA ARG A 208 -8.52 16.85 10.34
C ARG A 208 -7.06 17.16 10.12
N SER A 209 -6.20 16.16 10.19
CA SER A 209 -4.80 16.28 9.86
C SER A 209 -4.32 15.06 9.07
N ARG A 210 -3.30 15.25 8.24
CA ARG A 210 -2.57 14.15 7.61
C ARG A 210 -1.13 14.14 8.11
N LYS A 211 -0.60 12.94 8.35
CA LYS A 211 0.82 12.70 8.58
C LYS A 211 1.24 11.46 7.79
N ALA A 212 2.16 11.63 6.84
CA ALA A 212 2.50 10.62 5.84
C ALA A 212 1.23 10.09 5.14
N ASN A 213 0.99 8.77 5.21
CA ASN A 213 -0.17 8.09 4.65
C ASN A 213 -1.34 7.88 5.64
N VAL A 214 -1.33 8.54 6.80
CA VAL A 214 -2.41 8.43 7.79
C VAL A 214 -3.19 9.73 7.87
N ILE A 215 -4.52 9.60 7.80
CA ILE A 215 -5.47 10.69 8.01
C ILE A 215 -6.06 10.54 9.41
N VAL A 216 -5.97 11.60 10.20
CA VAL A 216 -6.50 11.69 11.56
C VAL A 216 -7.68 12.64 11.57
N ARG A 217 -8.80 12.22 12.16
CA ARG A 217 -10.03 13.01 12.25
C ARG A 217 -10.52 13.06 13.69
N VAL A 218 -10.72 14.27 14.20
CA VAL A 218 -11.38 14.53 15.47
C VAL A 218 -12.69 15.22 15.17
N THR A 219 -13.81 14.59 15.52
CA THR A 219 -15.14 15.16 15.31
C THR A 219 -15.82 15.35 16.65
N PHE A 220 -16.41 16.52 16.86
CA PHE A 220 -17.18 16.84 18.04
C PHE A 220 -18.55 17.38 17.66
N PHE A 221 -19.60 16.77 18.21
CA PHE A 221 -20.96 17.29 18.16
C PHE A 221 -21.38 17.72 19.56
N GLY A 222 -21.89 18.95 19.68
CA GLY A 222 -22.36 19.47 20.95
C GLY A 222 -22.48 20.98 20.91
N VAL A 223 -23.56 21.50 21.50
CA VAL A 223 -23.81 22.95 21.58
C VAL A 223 -23.00 23.52 22.73
N ARG A 224 -21.86 24.15 22.43
CA ARG A 224 -21.09 24.98 23.36
C ARG A 224 -20.06 25.80 22.59
N ASP A 225 -20.21 27.12 22.61
CA ASP A 225 -19.22 28.04 22.01
C ASP A 225 -18.15 28.31 23.07
N ASP A 226 -17.18 27.40 23.21
CA ASP A 226 -16.16 27.46 24.25
C ASP A 226 -14.76 27.31 23.66
N ALA A 227 -13.96 28.38 23.76
CA ALA A 227 -12.56 28.39 23.34
C ALA A 227 -11.72 27.31 24.06
N ALA A 228 -12.06 26.95 25.29
CA ALA A 228 -11.38 25.90 26.03
C ALA A 228 -11.60 24.52 25.41
N ARG A 229 -12.81 24.24 24.91
CA ARG A 229 -13.15 23.02 24.17
C ARG A 229 -12.33 22.94 22.89
N ASP A 230 -12.34 24.01 22.09
CA ASP A 230 -11.62 24.03 20.82
C ASP A 230 -10.12 23.77 21.04
N ALA A 231 -9.54 24.43 22.05
CA ALA A 231 -8.15 24.19 22.44
C ALA A 231 -7.90 22.74 22.92
N ALA A 232 -8.87 22.10 23.59
CA ALA A 232 -8.77 20.70 24.00
C ALA A 232 -8.82 19.74 22.80
N LEU A 233 -9.68 20.00 21.82
CA LEU A 233 -9.78 19.22 20.59
C LEU A 233 -8.53 19.39 19.72
N GLU A 234 -7.98 20.59 19.61
CA GLU A 234 -6.70 20.82 18.92
C GLU A 234 -5.53 20.11 19.60
N ARG A 235 -5.48 20.12 20.94
CA ARG A 235 -4.48 19.33 21.70
C ARG A 235 -4.65 17.84 21.47
N LEU A 236 -5.89 17.34 21.42
CA LEU A 236 -6.19 15.95 21.11
C LEU A 236 -5.68 15.59 19.70
N LEU A 237 -5.98 16.42 18.69
CA LEU A 237 -5.52 16.18 17.32
C LEU A 237 -3.99 16.13 17.24
N ARG A 238 -3.29 17.10 17.86
CA ARG A 238 -1.81 17.08 17.93
C ARG A 238 -1.28 15.80 18.56
N THR A 239 -1.85 15.43 19.71
CA THR A 239 -1.46 14.20 20.43
C THR A 239 -1.69 12.95 19.56
N ALA A 240 -2.82 12.89 18.85
CA ALA A 240 -3.14 11.77 17.96
C ALA A 240 -2.16 11.67 16.78
N VAL A 241 -1.85 12.79 16.15
CA VAL A 241 -0.87 12.87 15.05
C VAL A 241 0.54 12.49 15.53
N ASP A 242 0.94 12.92 16.72
CA ASP A 242 2.24 12.56 17.31
C ASP A 242 2.37 11.05 17.58
N ARG A 243 1.24 10.35 17.78
CA ARG A 243 1.22 8.89 17.98
C ARG A 243 1.34 8.09 16.70
N VAL A 244 1.14 8.70 15.53
CA VAL A 244 1.39 8.05 14.24
C VAL A 244 2.89 7.83 14.08
N ARG A 245 3.29 6.56 13.98
CA ARG A 245 4.68 6.13 13.76
C ARG A 245 4.92 5.92 12.27
N THR A 246 6.05 6.41 11.78
CA THR A 246 6.53 6.20 10.41
C THR A 246 7.85 5.42 10.45
N GLY A 247 8.07 4.56 9.46
CA GLY A 247 9.30 3.76 9.31
C GLY A 247 10.49 4.54 8.77
#